data_AF-A0A964HA93-F1
#
_entry.id   AF-A0A964HA93-F1
#
_cell.length_a   1.000
_cell.length_b   1.000
_cell.length_c   1.000
_cell.angle_alpha   90.00
_cell.angle_beta   90.00
_cell.angle_gamma   90.00
#
_symmetry.space_group_name_H-M   'P 1'
#
loop_
_entity.id
_entity.type
_entity.pdbx_description
1 polymer ?
#
loop_
_entity_poly.entity_id
_entity_poly.type
_entity_poly.pdbx_seq_one_letter_code
_entity_poly.pdbx_strand_id
1 'polypeptide(L)'
;RKLVQDYGREPTSEEIASHMEIPFEKVRSIIKVAQEPISLDKPVGDDEDTVFGDFIEDASAKSPARNANFLMLRDQIEKVLSTLSKREESIVRLRFGLNDGCPRTLEEVGAIFNVTRERVRQIEVKALRKLRHPSRSKRLEGFSDIL
;
A
#
# COMPACT_ATOMS: atom_id res chain seq x y z
N ARG A 1 -9.10 -10.36 -41.66
CA ARG A 1 -9.85 -11.24 -42.59
C ARG A 1 -8.95 -11.90 -43.64
N LYS A 2 -8.04 -11.18 -44.33
CA LYS A 2 -7.06 -11.78 -45.27
C LYS A 2 -6.24 -12.93 -44.65
N LEU A 3 -5.56 -12.69 -43.53
CA LEU A 3 -4.76 -13.71 -42.82
C LEU A 3 -5.56 -14.93 -42.34
N VAL A 4 -6.85 -14.77 -42.03
CA VAL A 4 -7.73 -15.88 -41.62
C VAL A 4 -8.03 -16.79 -42.82
N GLN A 5 -8.17 -16.19 -44.00
CA GLN A 5 -8.39 -16.91 -45.26
C GLN A 5 -7.11 -17.64 -45.71
N ASP A 6 -5.95 -17.04 -45.49
CA ASP A 6 -4.65 -17.61 -45.87
C ASP A 6 -4.21 -18.75 -44.92
N TYR A 7 -4.44 -18.62 -43.62
CA TYR A 7 -4.01 -19.61 -42.62
C TYR A 7 -5.09 -20.61 -42.20
N GLY A 8 -6.35 -20.39 -42.58
CA GLY A 8 -7.48 -21.24 -42.17
C GLY A 8 -7.76 -21.24 -40.66
N ARG A 9 -7.09 -20.36 -39.89
CA ARG A 9 -7.26 -20.17 -38.45
C ARG A 9 -7.13 -18.69 -38.08
N GLU A 10 -7.49 -18.35 -36.84
CA GLU A 10 -7.17 -17.01 -36.33
C GLU A 10 -5.64 -16.81 -36.25
N PRO A 11 -5.12 -15.70 -36.79
CA PRO A 11 -3.69 -15.39 -36.74
C PRO A 11 -3.28 -14.96 -35.34
N THR A 12 -2.06 -15.30 -34.94
CA THR A 12 -1.50 -14.86 -33.65
C THR A 12 -1.12 -13.38 -33.70
N SER A 13 -1.00 -12.74 -32.53
CA SER A 13 -0.58 -11.34 -32.43
C SER A 13 0.82 -11.09 -33.05
N GLU A 14 1.70 -12.09 -33.09
CA GLU A 14 3.02 -12.02 -33.73
C GLU A 14 2.93 -12.07 -35.26
N GLU A 15 2.04 -12.91 -35.79
CA GLU A 15 1.77 -13.03 -37.24
C GLU A 15 1.13 -11.75 -37.77
N ILE A 16 0.23 -11.14 -37.00
CA ILE A 16 -0.38 -9.84 -37.32
C ILE A 16 0.66 -8.73 -37.30
N ALA A 17 1.52 -8.69 -36.28
CA ALA A 17 2.58 -7.70 -36.15
C ALA A 17 3.55 -7.73 -37.34
N SER A 18 3.95 -8.94 -37.74
CA SER A 18 4.86 -9.16 -38.87
C SER A 18 4.23 -8.76 -40.21
N HIS A 19 2.96 -9.10 -40.44
CA HIS A 19 2.26 -8.79 -41.68
C HIS A 19 1.91 -7.30 -41.82
N MET A 20 1.68 -6.61 -40.70
CA MET A 20 1.32 -5.19 -40.66
C MET A 20 2.52 -4.27 -40.43
N GLU A 21 3.74 -4.82 -40.31
CA GLU A 21 4.99 -4.09 -40.04
C GLU A 21 4.91 -3.16 -38.82
N ILE A 22 4.19 -3.58 -37.78
CA ILE A 22 4.03 -2.83 -36.53
C ILE A 22 4.55 -3.62 -35.33
N PRO A 23 5.02 -2.96 -34.26
CA PRO A 23 5.54 -3.65 -33.08
C PRO A 23 4.49 -4.56 -32.43
N PHE A 24 4.91 -5.75 -31.99
CA PHE A 24 4.06 -6.73 -31.29
C PHE A 24 3.31 -6.14 -30.09
N GLU A 25 4.00 -5.35 -29.26
CA GLU A 25 3.43 -4.58 -28.14
C GLU A 25 2.22 -3.73 -28.58
N LYS A 26 2.34 -3.08 -29.75
CA LYS A 26 1.30 -2.21 -30.30
C LYS A 26 0.09 -3.02 -30.76
N VAL A 27 0.30 -4.17 -31.41
CA VAL A 27 -0.79 -5.10 -31.78
C VAL A 27 -1.55 -5.58 -30.55
N ARG A 28 -0.83 -6.01 -29.49
CA ARG A 28 -1.46 -6.46 -28.24
C ARG A 28 -2.27 -5.35 -27.58
N SER A 29 -1.76 -4.12 -27.59
CA SER A 29 -2.48 -2.97 -27.02
C SER A 29 -3.75 -2.65 -27.79
N ILE A 30 -3.71 -2.68 -29.13
CA ILE A 30 -4.87 -2.42 -29.99
C ILE A 30 -5.93 -3.50 -29.80
N ILE A 31 -5.54 -4.78 -29.76
CA ILE A 31 -6.47 -5.89 -29.52
C ILE A 31 -7.15 -5.74 -28.14
N LYS A 32 -6.39 -5.34 -27.11
CA LYS A 32 -6.93 -5.14 -25.77
C LYS A 32 -7.91 -3.96 -25.69
N VAL A 33 -7.64 -2.86 -26.41
CA VAL A 33 -8.52 -1.68 -26.46
C VAL A 33 -9.77 -1.94 -27.30
N ALA A 34 -9.67 -2.80 -28.32
CA ALA A 34 -10.79 -3.17 -29.17
C ALA A 34 -11.78 -4.14 -28.50
N GLN A 35 -11.48 -4.64 -27.30
CA GLN A 35 -12.43 -5.45 -26.54
C GLN A 35 -13.58 -4.57 -26.01
N GLU A 36 -14.81 -4.97 -26.29
CA GLU A 36 -15.99 -4.28 -25.76
C GLU A 36 -16.11 -4.54 -24.25
N PRO A 37 -16.46 -3.51 -23.45
CA PRO A 37 -16.69 -3.68 -22.03
C PRO A 37 -17.88 -4.60 -21.79
N ILE A 38 -17.77 -5.46 -20.77
CA ILE A 38 -18.85 -6.35 -20.35
C ILE A 38 -19.72 -5.61 -19.33
N SER A 39 -21.04 -5.72 -19.45
CA SER A 39 -21.97 -5.18 -18.45
C SER A 39 -21.80 -5.89 -17.11
N LEU A 40 -21.80 -5.14 -16.01
CA LEU A 40 -21.82 -5.70 -14.65
C LEU A 40 -23.13 -6.43 -14.35
N ASP A 41 -24.23 -6.05 -15.02
CA ASP A 41 -25.55 -6.68 -14.87
C ASP A 41 -25.70 -7.96 -15.71
N LYS A 42 -24.64 -8.39 -16.40
CA LYS A 42 -24.68 -9.61 -17.20
C LYS A 42 -24.82 -10.82 -16.25
N PRO A 43 -25.86 -11.68 -16.40
CA PRO A 43 -26.02 -12.85 -15.55
C PRO A 43 -24.85 -13.83 -15.76
N VAL A 44 -24.49 -14.54 -14.69
CA VAL A 44 -23.40 -15.51 -14.68
C VAL A 44 -23.93 -16.89 -14.29
N GLY A 45 -23.77 -17.87 -15.19
CA GLY A 45 -24.28 -19.23 -14.97
C GLY A 45 -25.77 -19.37 -15.29
N ASP A 46 -26.40 -20.42 -14.76
CA ASP A 46 -27.82 -20.74 -14.96
C ASP A 46 -28.73 -20.07 -13.91
N ASP A 47 -28.15 -19.49 -12.85
CA ASP A 47 -28.88 -18.78 -11.81
C ASP A 47 -29.11 -17.32 -12.23
N GLU A 48 -30.36 -16.97 -12.55
CA GLU A 48 -30.75 -15.62 -13.01
C GLU A 48 -30.51 -14.51 -11.97
N ASP A 49 -30.31 -14.87 -10.71
CA ASP A 49 -30.11 -13.93 -9.60
C ASP A 49 -28.65 -13.47 -9.44
N THR A 50 -27.69 -14.11 -10.11
CA THR A 50 -26.25 -13.80 -9.92
C THR A 50 -25.70 -13.02 -11.10
N VAL A 51 -25.19 -11.81 -10.86
CA VAL A 51 -24.65 -10.94 -11.92
C VAL A 51 -23.13 -10.85 -11.87
N PHE A 52 -22.52 -10.47 -12.99
CA PHE A 52 -21.06 -10.35 -13.11
C PHE A 52 -20.46 -9.39 -12.08
N GLY A 53 -21.18 -8.33 -11.73
CA GLY A 53 -20.80 -7.36 -10.72
C GLY A 53 -20.60 -7.96 -9.32
N ASP A 54 -21.34 -9.01 -8.96
CA ASP A 54 -21.27 -9.64 -7.64
C ASP A 54 -19.92 -10.34 -7.38
N PHE A 55 -19.17 -10.64 -8.44
CA PHE A 55 -17.85 -11.27 -8.37
C PHE A 55 -16.70 -10.27 -8.39
N ILE A 56 -16.97 -8.98 -8.58
CA ILE A 56 -15.92 -7.96 -8.60
C ILE A 56 -15.68 -7.49 -7.17
N GLU A 57 -14.56 -7.93 -6.59
CA GLU A 57 -14.09 -7.44 -5.30
C GLU A 57 -13.70 -5.96 -5.41
N ASP A 58 -14.18 -5.14 -4.47
CA ASP A 58 -13.69 -3.78 -4.32
C ASP A 58 -12.30 -3.80 -3.68
N ALA A 59 -11.26 -3.76 -4.52
CA ALA A 59 -9.87 -3.70 -4.09
C ALA A 59 -9.54 -2.41 -3.28
N SER A 60 -10.40 -1.40 -3.28
CA SER A 60 -10.24 -0.18 -2.49
C SER A 60 -10.91 -0.26 -1.11
N ALA A 61 -11.79 -1.24 -0.89
CA ALA A 61 -12.49 -1.41 0.38
C ALA A 61 -11.51 -1.79 1.50
N LYS A 62 -11.46 -0.98 2.56
CA LYS A 62 -10.65 -1.30 3.74
C LYS A 62 -11.35 -2.36 4.57
N SER A 63 -10.73 -3.55 4.67
CA SER A 63 -11.21 -4.62 5.55
C SER A 63 -11.46 -4.11 6.99
N PRO A 64 -12.66 -4.34 7.57
CA PRO A 64 -12.96 -3.97 8.96
C PRO A 64 -11.96 -4.54 9.95
N ALA A 65 -11.49 -5.78 9.73
CA ALA A 65 -10.46 -6.40 10.55
C ALA A 65 -9.13 -5.64 10.48
N ARG A 66 -8.74 -5.18 9.28
CA ARG A 66 -7.53 -4.36 9.08
C ARG A 66 -7.65 -3.01 9.79
N ASN A 67 -8.82 -2.37 9.73
CA ASN A 67 -9.08 -1.12 10.43
C ASN A 67 -9.00 -1.28 11.96
N ALA A 68 -9.62 -2.33 12.50
CA ALA A 68 -9.56 -2.65 13.93
C ALA A 68 -8.12 -2.89 14.39
N ASN A 69 -7.36 -3.68 13.64
CA ASN A 69 -5.95 -3.94 13.90
C ASN A 69 -5.10 -2.65 13.90
N PHE A 70 -5.35 -1.74 12.96
CA PHE A 70 -4.65 -0.46 12.91
C PHE A 70 -4.96 0.44 14.13
N LEU A 71 -6.22 0.47 14.57
CA LEU A 71 -6.61 1.20 15.77
C LEU A 71 -5.95 0.61 17.03
N MET A 72 -5.90 -0.72 17.13
CA MET A 72 -5.20 -1.42 18.22
C MET A 72 -3.70 -1.11 18.21
N LEU A 73 -3.06 -1.08 17.03
CA LEU A 73 -1.65 -0.71 16.88
C LEU A 73 -1.40 0.71 17.37
N ARG A 74 -2.24 1.68 16.98
CA ARG A 74 -2.14 3.07 17.45
C ARG A 74 -2.19 3.18 18.97
N ASP A 75 -3.16 2.53 19.61
CA ASP A 75 -3.29 2.52 21.07
C ASP A 75 -2.06 1.91 21.76
N GLN A 76 -1.51 0.81 21.22
CA GLN A 76 -0.29 0.21 21.77
C GLN A 76 0.94 1.11 21.59
N ILE A 77 1.08 1.79 20.45
CA ILE A 77 2.14 2.76 20.22
C ILE A 77 2.03 3.91 21.24
N GLU A 78 0.83 4.45 21.47
CA GLU A 78 0.61 5.49 22.47
C GLU A 78 0.98 5.04 23.89
N LYS A 79 0.55 3.83 24.29
CA LYS A 79 0.93 3.23 25.57
C LYS A 79 2.44 3.08 25.71
N VAL A 80 3.13 2.61 24.68
CA VAL A 80 4.58 2.44 24.71
C VAL A 80 5.31 3.79 24.74
N LEU A 81 4.86 4.78 23.96
CA LEU A 81 5.44 6.12 23.95
C LEU A 81 5.29 6.84 25.30
N SER A 82 4.18 6.63 26.00
CA SER A 82 3.96 7.20 27.34
C SER A 82 4.96 6.71 28.41
N THR A 83 5.69 5.62 28.13
CA THR A 83 6.76 5.11 29.01
C THR A 83 8.11 5.82 28.81
N LEU A 84 8.21 6.71 27.83
CA LEU A 84 9.36 7.60 27.64
C LEU A 84 9.20 8.86 28.48
N SER A 85 10.27 9.64 28.63
CA SER A 85 10.12 10.98 29.19
C SER A 85 9.35 11.88 28.22
N LYS A 86 8.58 12.86 28.72
CA LYS A 86 7.79 13.79 27.88
C LYS A 86 8.59 14.40 26.73
N ARG A 87 9.88 14.71 26.97
CA ARG A 87 10.80 15.27 25.97
C ARG A 87 11.21 14.25 24.92
N GLU A 88 11.53 13.01 25.32
CA GLU A 88 11.82 11.90 24.40
C GLU A 88 10.60 11.56 23.54
N GLU A 89 9.42 11.44 24.16
CA GLU A 89 8.14 11.18 23.49
C GLU A 89 7.83 12.23 22.42
N SER A 90 7.95 13.51 22.77
CA SER A 90 7.64 14.62 21.86
C SER A 90 8.61 14.68 20.68
N ILE A 91 9.91 14.42 20.91
CA ILE A 91 10.92 14.34 19.85
C ILE A 91 10.62 13.17 18.92
N VAL A 92 10.30 11.98 19.45
CA VAL A 92 9.96 10.80 18.64
C VAL A 92 8.68 11.05 17.84
N ARG A 93 7.64 11.61 18.43
CA ARG A 93 6.38 11.93 17.72
C ARG A 93 6.60 12.88 16.54
N LEU A 94 7.39 13.94 16.72
CA LEU A 94 7.69 14.89 15.66
C LEU A 94 8.60 14.31 14.58
N ARG A 95 9.60 13.50 14.97
CA ARG A 95 10.51 12.83 14.02
C ARG A 95 9.79 11.88 13.07
N PHE A 96 8.83 11.12 13.59
CA PHE A 96 8.10 10.11 12.81
C PHE A 96 6.71 10.57 12.35
N GLY A 97 6.33 11.83 12.59
CA GLY A 97 5.05 12.37 12.14
C GLY A 97 3.83 11.66 12.76
N LEU A 98 3.94 11.16 14.00
CA LEU A 98 2.90 10.33 14.61
C LEU A 98 1.60 11.09 14.94
N ASN A 99 1.65 12.43 14.92
CA ASN A 99 0.49 13.29 15.18
C ASN A 99 -0.13 13.83 13.88
N ASP A 100 0.69 14.43 13.02
CA ASP A 100 0.29 15.19 11.83
C ASP A 100 0.62 14.49 10.51
N GLY A 101 1.17 13.27 10.56
CA GLY A 101 1.61 12.51 9.38
C GLY A 101 2.85 13.08 8.69
N CYS A 102 3.43 14.17 9.21
CA CYS A 102 4.53 14.89 8.58
C CYS A 102 5.82 14.68 9.39
N PRO A 103 6.71 13.76 8.98
CA PRO A 103 7.98 13.55 9.68
C PRO A 103 8.86 14.79 9.58
N ARG A 104 9.47 15.18 10.70
CA ARG A 104 10.38 16.34 10.78
C ARG A 104 11.84 15.92 10.76
N THR A 105 12.71 16.75 10.20
CA THR A 105 14.16 16.51 10.20
C THR A 105 14.77 16.75 11.59
N LEU A 106 15.98 16.23 11.83
CA LEU A 106 16.70 16.48 13.08
C LEU A 106 16.95 17.97 13.34
N GLU A 107 17.13 18.75 12.27
CA GLU A 107 17.37 20.20 12.34
C GLU A 107 16.08 20.95 12.70
N GLU A 108 14.96 20.61 12.07
CA GLU A 108 13.64 21.18 12.39
C GLU A 108 13.23 20.89 13.83
N VAL A 109 13.41 19.65 14.28
CA VAL A 109 13.14 19.28 15.68
C VAL A 109 14.11 19.99 16.61
N GLY A 110 15.38 20.14 16.21
CA GLY A 110 16.37 20.90 16.99
C GLY A 110 15.95 22.35 17.21
N ALA A 111 15.46 23.01 16.15
CA ALA A 111 14.94 24.36 16.21
C ALA A 111 13.73 24.47 17.16
N ILE A 112 12.77 23.54 17.11
CA ILE A 112 11.58 23.55 17.98
C ILE A 112 11.96 23.41 19.47
N PHE A 113 12.94 22.56 19.78
CA PHE A 113 13.36 22.28 21.17
C PHE A 113 14.52 23.15 21.66
N ASN A 114 14.99 24.12 20.86
CA ASN A 114 16.17 24.94 21.12
C ASN A 114 17.39 24.10 21.51
N VAL A 115 17.67 23.06 20.72
CA VAL A 115 18.82 22.17 20.91
C VAL A 115 19.54 21.91 19.59
N THR A 116 20.81 21.52 19.68
CA THR A 116 21.58 21.16 18.47
C THR A 116 21.01 19.92 17.80
N ARG A 117 21.21 19.82 16.47
CA ARG A 117 20.88 18.63 15.67
C ARG A 117 21.43 17.34 16.31
N GLU A 118 22.69 17.37 16.73
CA GLU A 118 23.34 16.21 17.34
C GLU A 118 22.68 15.83 18.68
N ARG A 119 22.21 16.82 19.44
CA ARG A 119 21.49 16.54 20.69
C ARG A 119 20.15 15.84 20.42
N VAL A 120 19.42 16.22 19.38
CA VAL A 120 18.20 15.50 18.96
C VAL A 120 18.53 14.06 18.59
N ARG A 121 19.59 13.83 17.80
CA ARG A 121 20.04 12.49 17.40
C ARG A 121 20.36 11.61 18.61
N GLN A 122 21.06 12.16 19.61
CA GLN A 122 21.36 11.44 20.84
C GLN A 122 20.09 11.04 21.61
N ILE A 123 19.11 11.93 21.69
CA ILE A 123 17.84 11.67 22.38
C ILE A 123 17.05 10.60 21.61
N GLU A 124 17.01 10.67 20.28
CA GLU A 124 16.36 9.67 19.41
C GLU A 124 16.97 8.28 19.62
N VAL A 125 18.29 8.14 19.52
CA VAL A 125 18.98 6.86 19.75
C VAL A 125 18.69 6.31 21.14
N LYS A 126 18.69 7.17 22.17
CA LYS A 126 18.37 6.78 23.55
C LYS A 126 16.92 6.32 23.69
N ALA A 127 15.97 7.03 23.08
CA ALA A 127 14.56 6.67 23.09
C ALA A 127 14.32 5.35 22.35
N LEU A 128 14.87 5.17 21.15
CA LEU A 128 14.78 3.93 20.38
C LEU A 128 15.39 2.75 21.15
N ARG A 129 16.53 2.95 21.82
CA ARG A 129 17.14 1.91 22.67
C ARG A 129 16.20 1.49 23.80
N LYS A 130 15.48 2.42 24.43
CA LYS A 130 14.47 2.10 25.46
C LYS A 130 13.28 1.36 24.86
N LEU A 131 12.79 1.78 23.70
CA LEU A 131 11.67 1.15 23.00
C LEU A 131 11.97 -0.29 22.55
N ARG A 132 13.22 -0.56 22.14
CA ARG A 132 13.70 -1.89 21.75
C ARG A 132 13.91 -2.85 22.92
N HIS A 133 13.75 -2.41 24.17
CA HIS A 133 13.89 -3.30 25.32
C HIS A 133 12.72 -4.31 25.34
N PRO A 134 12.96 -5.62 25.63
CA PRO A 134 11.94 -6.68 25.56
C PRO A 134 10.65 -6.38 26.34
N SER A 135 10.76 -5.67 27.47
CA SER A 135 9.59 -5.29 28.28
C SER A 135 8.61 -4.35 27.54
N ARG A 136 9.09 -3.64 26.52
CA ARG A 136 8.31 -2.72 25.69
C ARG A 136 8.07 -3.29 24.29
N SER A 137 9.08 -3.91 23.67
CA SER A 137 8.98 -4.47 22.31
C SER A 137 7.97 -5.61 22.21
N LYS A 138 7.84 -6.46 23.24
CA LYS A 138 6.86 -7.56 23.26
C LYS A 138 5.41 -7.11 23.06
N ARG A 139 5.08 -5.87 23.43
CA ARG A 139 3.73 -5.30 23.22
C ARG A 139 3.46 -4.94 21.76
N LEU A 140 4.51 -4.76 20.96
CA LEU A 140 4.47 -4.39 19.55
C LEU A 140 4.81 -5.57 18.62
N GLU A 141 5.43 -6.64 19.13
CA GLU A 141 5.78 -7.85 18.36
C GLU A 141 4.57 -8.49 17.68
N GLY A 142 3.40 -8.54 18.33
CA GLY A 142 2.17 -9.09 17.72
C GLY A 142 1.61 -8.26 16.55
N PHE A 143 2.21 -7.13 16.23
CA PHE A 143 1.80 -6.26 15.12
C PHE A 143 2.80 -6.24 13.96
N SER A 144 3.87 -7.03 14.00
CA SER A 144 4.86 -7.11 12.91
C SER A 144 4.26 -7.55 11.59
N ASP A 145 3.23 -8.38 11.65
CA ASP A 145 2.62 -9.03 10.48
C ASP A 145 1.58 -8.14 9.77
N ILE A 146 1.32 -6.95 10.33
CA ILE A 146 0.34 -5.98 9.84
C ILE A 146 0.97 -4.95 8.88
N LEU A 147 2.31 -4.84 8.89
CA LEU A 147 3.11 -3.98 8.01
C LEU A 147 3.44 -4.70 6.69
#